data_AF-X1ESB1-F1
#
_entry.id   AF-X1ESB1-F1
#
_cell.length_a   1.000
_cell.length_b   1.000
_cell.length_c   1.000
_cell.angle_alpha   90.00
_cell.angle_beta   90.00
_cell.angle_gamma   90.00
#
_symmetry.space_group_name_H-M   'P 1'
#
loop_
_entity.id
_entity.type
_entity.pdbx_description
1 polymer ?
#
loop_
_entity_poly.entity_id
_entity_poly.type
_entity_poly.pdbx_seq_one_letter_code
_entity_poly.pdbx_strand_id
1 'polypeptide(L)'
;DELRVMLSPETNVGPSKWVDLAGLFAPEESVQKMLGDIENGAISTLEQLTETFRSMYDNYPVHEWAWAANILQQCLGKAVEKITADDIISLVTKCKKAVEKLGRQRLADAQKEYTAAVRIGYGLDGDEKIKDADFEAVR
;
A
#
# COMPACT_ATOMS: atom_id res chain seq x y z
N ASP A 1 -3.46 12.77 -27.11
CA ASP A 1 -4.30 12.87 -25.90
C ASP A 1 -3.39 12.63 -24.71
N GLU A 2 -3.06 13.69 -23.95
CA GLU A 2 -2.07 13.64 -22.85
C GLU A 2 -2.46 12.64 -21.75
N LEU A 3 -3.77 12.46 -21.50
CA LEU A 3 -4.28 11.51 -20.51
C LEU A 3 -3.87 10.08 -20.86
N ARG A 4 -3.91 9.72 -22.16
CA ARG A 4 -3.55 8.38 -22.62
C ARG A 4 -2.07 8.11 -22.44
N VAL A 5 -1.23 9.10 -22.75
CA VAL A 5 0.23 9.00 -22.57
C VAL A 5 0.55 8.77 -21.09
N MET A 6 -0.08 9.53 -20.19
CA MET A 6 0.15 9.39 -18.76
C MET A 6 -0.34 8.05 -18.21
N LEU A 7 -1.51 7.58 -18.62
CA LEU A 7 -2.10 6.34 -18.09
C LEU A 7 -1.52 5.06 -18.67
N SER A 8 -0.80 5.14 -19.79
CA SER A 8 -0.24 3.95 -20.45
C SER A 8 1.05 3.53 -19.76
N PRO A 9 1.18 2.28 -19.30
CA PRO A 9 2.42 1.81 -18.70
C PRO A 9 3.50 1.61 -19.76
N GLU A 10 4.75 1.91 -19.41
CA GLU A 10 5.92 1.75 -20.30
C GLU A 10 6.41 0.30 -20.37
N THR A 11 5.93 -0.55 -19.47
CA THR A 11 6.31 -1.96 -19.36
C THR A 11 5.10 -2.84 -19.09
N ASN A 12 5.20 -4.10 -19.49
CA ASN A 12 4.24 -5.15 -19.12
C ASN A 12 4.69 -5.93 -17.87
N VAL A 13 5.83 -5.57 -17.27
CA VAL A 13 6.38 -6.20 -16.06
C VAL A 13 5.86 -5.49 -14.81
N GLY A 14 5.37 -6.24 -13.82
CA GLY A 14 4.80 -5.69 -12.58
C GLY A 14 3.28 -5.74 -12.39
N PRO A 15 2.40 -5.99 -13.40
CA PRO A 15 0.95 -6.10 -13.16
C PRO A 15 0.52 -7.25 -12.24
N SER A 16 1.41 -8.21 -12.00
CA SER A 16 1.13 -9.47 -11.30
C SER A 16 1.49 -9.39 -9.81
N LYS A 17 1.98 -10.50 -9.24
CA LYS A 17 2.33 -10.62 -7.83
C LYS A 17 3.68 -9.97 -7.56
N TRP A 18 3.83 -9.41 -6.37
CA TRP A 18 5.08 -8.82 -5.89
C TRP A 18 5.57 -9.57 -4.66
N VAL A 19 6.88 -9.61 -4.47
CA VAL A 19 7.55 -10.30 -3.35
C VAL A 19 8.56 -9.38 -2.70
N ASP A 20 8.81 -9.60 -1.41
CA ASP A 20 9.89 -8.95 -0.67
C ASP A 20 11.13 -9.85 -0.65
N LEU A 21 12.24 -9.31 -1.15
CA LEU A 21 13.56 -9.92 -1.09
C LEU A 21 14.43 -9.15 -0.10
N ALA A 22 14.18 -9.37 1.19
CA ALA A 22 14.92 -8.73 2.28
C ALA A 22 14.93 -7.19 2.17
N GLY A 23 13.77 -6.59 1.90
CA GLY A 23 13.58 -5.15 1.72
C GLY A 23 13.59 -4.66 0.27
N LEU A 24 14.01 -5.50 -0.68
CA LEU A 24 13.80 -5.23 -2.11
C LEU A 24 12.42 -5.74 -2.52
N PHE A 25 11.46 -4.83 -2.65
CA PHE A 25 10.12 -5.15 -3.13
C PHE A 25 10.10 -5.12 -4.66
N ALA A 26 9.83 -6.25 -5.30
CA ALA A 26 9.94 -6.42 -6.74
C ALA A 26 8.83 -7.32 -7.33
N PRO A 27 8.54 -7.21 -8.65
CA PRO A 27 7.67 -8.16 -9.34
C PRO A 27 8.17 -9.60 -9.21
N GLU A 28 7.29 -10.52 -8.85
CA GLU A 28 7.61 -11.95 -8.71
C GLU A 28 8.23 -12.51 -9.99
N GLU A 29 7.74 -12.10 -11.15
CA GLU A 29 8.27 -12.53 -12.46
C GLU A 29 9.73 -12.10 -12.67
N SER A 30 10.14 -10.92 -12.20
CA SER A 30 11.53 -10.46 -12.26
C SER A 30 12.43 -11.31 -11.38
N VAL A 31 11.93 -11.70 -10.20
CA VAL A 31 12.63 -12.58 -9.27
C VAL A 31 12.75 -14.00 -9.83
N GLN A 32 11.67 -14.55 -10.39
CA GLN A 32 11.68 -15.87 -11.02
C GLN A 32 12.64 -15.91 -12.21
N LYS A 33 12.69 -14.83 -13.02
CA LYS A 33 13.68 -14.71 -14.10
C LYS A 33 15.11 -14.74 -13.55
N MET A 34 15.40 -13.95 -12.52
CA MET A 34 16.72 -13.94 -11.89
C MET A 34 17.10 -15.32 -11.35
N LEU A 35 16.18 -16.04 -10.69
CA LEU A 35 16.42 -17.40 -10.21
C LEU A 35 16.74 -18.36 -11.37
N GLY A 36 15.97 -18.31 -12.46
CA GLY A 36 16.24 -19.10 -13.65
C GLY A 36 17.59 -18.76 -14.31
N ASP A 37 17.98 -17.48 -14.32
CA ASP A 37 19.28 -17.02 -14.81
C ASP A 37 20.45 -17.50 -13.93
N ILE A 38 20.24 -17.70 -12.63
CA ILE A 38 21.23 -18.36 -11.76
C ILE A 38 21.31 -19.85 -12.07
N GLU A 39 20.16 -20.53 -12.16
CA GLU A 39 20.07 -21.98 -12.41
C GLU A 39 20.71 -22.39 -13.74
N ASN A 40 20.58 -21.56 -14.77
CA ASN A 40 21.12 -21.82 -16.11
C ASN A 40 22.57 -21.31 -16.30
N GLY A 41 23.14 -20.64 -15.28
CA GLY A 41 24.51 -20.11 -15.31
C GLY A 41 24.69 -18.77 -16.04
N ALA A 42 23.61 -18.10 -16.47
CA ALA A 42 23.69 -16.74 -17.02
C ALA A 42 24.11 -15.70 -15.97
N ILE A 43 23.70 -15.89 -14.71
CA ILE A 43 24.24 -15.21 -13.53
C ILE A 43 25.15 -16.20 -12.81
N SER A 44 26.45 -16.03 -12.97
CA SER A 44 27.47 -16.90 -12.39
C SER A 44 28.36 -16.21 -11.34
N THR A 45 28.21 -14.90 -11.15
CA THR A 45 28.99 -14.12 -10.18
C THR A 45 28.12 -13.27 -9.26
N LEU A 46 28.67 -12.90 -8.09
CA LEU A 46 27.99 -12.03 -7.14
C LEU A 46 27.78 -10.62 -7.69
N GLU A 47 28.68 -10.14 -8.53
CA GLU A 47 28.58 -8.84 -9.18
C GLU A 47 27.40 -8.80 -10.15
N GLN A 48 27.20 -9.85 -10.95
CA GLN A 48 26.05 -9.98 -11.85
C GLN A 48 24.73 -10.05 -11.06
N LEU A 49 24.71 -10.78 -9.96
CA LEU A 49 23.55 -10.85 -9.08
C LEU A 49 23.23 -9.48 -8.46
N THR A 50 24.25 -8.79 -7.97
CA THR A 50 24.13 -7.44 -7.39
C THR A 50 23.61 -6.44 -8.42
N GLU A 51 24.09 -6.51 -9.66
CA GLU A 51 23.60 -5.66 -10.75
C GLU A 51 22.14 -5.97 -11.09
N THR A 52 21.73 -7.24 -11.01
CA THR A 52 20.33 -7.63 -11.21
C THR A 52 19.43 -7.04 -10.13
N PHE A 53 19.84 -7.07 -8.85
CA PHE A 53 19.11 -6.39 -7.78
C PHE A 53 19.04 -4.88 -7.98
N ARG A 54 20.14 -4.24 -8.38
CA ARG A 54 20.19 -2.82 -8.70
C ARG A 54 19.21 -2.49 -9.83
N SER A 55 19.21 -3.29 -10.89
CA SER A 55 18.29 -3.12 -12.01
C SER A 55 16.82 -3.23 -11.57
N MET A 56 16.47 -4.19 -10.70
CA MET A 56 15.11 -4.28 -10.15
C MET A 56 14.74 -3.04 -9.34
N TYR A 57 15.65 -2.56 -8.50
CA TYR A 57 15.46 -1.35 -7.71
C TYR A 57 15.28 -0.10 -8.59
N ASP A 58 16.13 0.09 -9.58
CA ASP A 58 16.09 1.25 -10.47
C ASP A 58 14.82 1.28 -11.34
N ASN A 59 14.30 0.10 -11.72
CA ASN A 59 13.06 -0.03 -12.48
C ASN A 59 11.79 -0.05 -11.61
N TYR A 60 11.91 0.07 -10.29
CA TYR A 60 10.78 0.06 -9.37
C TYR A 60 9.66 1.03 -9.80
N PRO A 61 9.92 2.33 -10.12
CA PRO A 61 8.85 3.26 -10.47
C PRO A 61 8.06 2.84 -11.72
N VAL A 62 8.76 2.23 -12.69
CA VAL A 62 8.17 1.79 -13.95
C VAL A 62 7.27 0.56 -13.71
N HIS A 63 7.74 -0.39 -12.90
CA HIS A 63 6.96 -1.57 -12.50
C HIS A 63 5.77 -1.20 -11.62
N GLU A 64 5.96 -0.28 -10.66
CA GLU A 64 4.92 0.23 -9.78
C GLU A 64 3.82 0.91 -10.61
N TRP A 65 4.18 1.69 -11.63
CA TRP A 65 3.19 2.30 -12.50
C TRP A 65 2.41 1.28 -13.33
N ALA A 66 3.07 0.25 -13.87
CA ALA A 66 2.40 -0.85 -14.57
C ALA A 66 1.39 -1.57 -13.67
N TRP A 67 1.77 -1.80 -12.41
CA TRP A 67 0.86 -2.32 -11.39
C TRP A 67 -0.31 -1.37 -11.12
N ALA A 68 -0.04 -0.08 -10.88
CA ALA A 68 -1.07 0.92 -10.59
C ALA A 68 -2.06 1.08 -11.75
N ALA A 69 -1.58 1.08 -13.00
CA ALA A 69 -2.41 1.12 -14.19
C ALA A 69 -3.30 -0.12 -14.31
N ASN A 70 -2.80 -1.32 -13.96
CA ASN A 70 -3.62 -2.53 -13.90
C ASN A 70 -4.73 -2.42 -12.83
N ILE A 71 -4.40 -1.96 -11.62
CA ILE A 71 -5.38 -1.73 -10.55
C ILE A 71 -6.42 -0.69 -10.96
N LEU A 72 -6.01 0.38 -11.63
CA LEU A 72 -6.90 1.41 -12.14
C LEU A 72 -7.94 0.83 -13.11
N GLN A 73 -7.49 0.01 -14.07
CA GLN A 73 -8.36 -0.67 -15.03
C GLN A 73 -9.37 -1.59 -14.33
N GLN A 74 -8.93 -2.35 -13.33
CA GLN A 74 -9.79 -3.23 -12.52
C GLN A 74 -10.83 -2.43 -11.72
N CYS A 75 -10.40 -1.34 -11.08
CA CYS A 75 -11.29 -0.48 -10.29
C CYS A 75 -12.39 0.17 -11.15
N LEU A 76 -12.05 0.55 -12.39
CA LEU A 76 -12.97 1.22 -13.30
C LEU A 76 -13.73 0.26 -14.22
N GLY A 77 -13.30 -1.00 -14.33
CA GLY A 77 -13.82 -1.96 -15.31
C GLY A 77 -13.58 -1.51 -16.77
N LYS A 78 -12.53 -0.73 -17.01
CA LYS A 78 -12.24 -0.09 -18.30
C LYS A 78 -10.77 -0.28 -18.65
N ALA A 79 -10.50 -0.61 -19.91
CA ALA A 79 -9.14 -0.57 -20.45
C ALA A 79 -8.60 0.88 -20.45
N VAL A 80 -7.27 1.04 -20.35
CA VAL A 80 -6.62 2.35 -20.27
C VAL A 80 -7.09 3.30 -21.37
N GLU A 81 -7.36 2.80 -22.59
CA GLU A 81 -7.77 3.59 -23.75
C GLU A 81 -9.20 4.14 -23.66
N LYS A 82 -10.00 3.62 -22.72
CA LYS A 82 -11.41 4.00 -22.53
C LYS A 82 -11.65 4.83 -21.27
N ILE A 83 -10.64 5.02 -20.43
CA ILE A 83 -10.75 5.80 -19.18
C ILE A 83 -10.90 7.29 -19.51
N THR A 84 -11.90 7.98 -18.99
CA THR A 84 -12.07 9.42 -19.22
C THR A 84 -11.52 10.26 -18.06
N ALA A 85 -11.37 11.57 -18.27
CA ALA A 85 -11.06 12.49 -17.18
C ALA A 85 -12.12 12.42 -16.06
N ASP A 86 -13.40 12.29 -16.42
CA ASP A 86 -14.50 12.13 -15.45
C ASP A 86 -14.38 10.84 -14.61
N ASP A 87 -13.90 9.74 -15.22
CA ASP A 87 -13.62 8.51 -14.48
C ASP A 87 -12.56 8.74 -13.39
N ILE A 88 -11.48 9.44 -13.74
CA ILE A 88 -10.40 9.79 -12.80
C ILE A 88 -10.91 10.73 -11.71
N ILE A 89 -11.65 11.78 -12.07
CA ILE A 89 -12.23 12.73 -11.09
C ILE A 89 -13.16 11.99 -10.12
N SER A 90 -14.00 11.08 -10.64
CA SER A 90 -14.90 10.26 -9.84
C SER A 90 -14.14 9.34 -8.88
N LEU A 91 -13.10 8.67 -9.36
CA LEU A 91 -12.24 7.82 -8.53
C LEU A 91 -11.56 8.61 -7.41
N VAL A 92 -10.89 9.72 -7.74
CA VAL A 92 -10.20 10.58 -6.76
C VAL A 92 -11.19 11.12 -5.73
N THR A 93 -12.38 11.53 -6.15
CA THR A 93 -13.44 11.99 -5.25
C THR A 93 -13.90 10.89 -4.29
N LYS A 94 -14.07 9.65 -4.78
CA LYS A 94 -14.40 8.50 -3.94
C LYS A 94 -13.29 8.21 -2.92
N CYS A 95 -12.03 8.23 -3.35
CA CYS A 95 -10.87 8.04 -2.47
C CYS A 95 -10.82 9.09 -1.36
N LYS A 96 -10.98 10.38 -1.70
CA LYS A 96 -11.03 11.48 -0.71
C LYS A 96 -12.11 11.23 0.35
N LYS A 97 -13.33 10.92 -0.07
CA LYS A 97 -14.45 10.63 0.84
C LYS A 97 -14.17 9.41 1.72
N ALA A 98 -13.55 8.37 1.18
CA ALA A 98 -13.19 7.17 1.92
C ALA A 98 -12.13 7.46 3.00
N VAL A 99 -11.09 8.22 2.67
CA VAL A 99 -10.03 8.63 3.62
C VAL A 99 -10.60 9.49 4.75
N GLU A 100 -11.45 10.47 4.43
CA GLU A 100 -12.13 11.29 5.45
C GLU A 100 -13.01 10.44 6.38
N LYS A 101 -13.75 9.48 5.82
CA LYS A 101 -14.59 8.57 6.59
C LYS A 101 -13.75 7.71 7.53
N LEU A 102 -12.64 7.15 7.04
CA LEU A 102 -11.70 6.37 7.85
C LEU A 102 -11.14 7.21 8.99
N GLY A 103 -10.75 8.46 8.72
CA GLY A 103 -10.27 9.40 9.74
C GLY A 103 -11.31 9.65 10.83
N ARG A 104 -12.58 9.89 10.45
CA ARG A 104 -13.69 10.03 11.42
C ARG A 104 -13.91 8.76 12.22
N GLN A 105 -13.81 7.58 11.61
CA GLN A 105 -13.95 6.31 12.32
C GLN A 105 -12.83 6.10 13.35
N ARG A 106 -11.58 6.45 12.99
CA ARG A 106 -10.45 6.39 13.92
C ARG A 106 -10.63 7.32 15.11
N LEU A 107 -11.09 8.55 14.85
CA LEU A 107 -11.41 9.50 15.91
C LEU A 107 -12.54 8.98 16.81
N ALA A 108 -13.62 8.49 16.23
CA ALA A 108 -14.75 7.96 16.98
C ALA A 108 -14.36 6.74 17.84
N ASP A 109 -13.43 5.90 17.36
CA ASP A 109 -12.94 4.76 18.12
C ASP A 109 -12.03 5.20 19.28
N ALA A 110 -11.10 6.13 19.03
CA ALA A 110 -10.29 6.74 20.09
C ALA A 110 -11.15 7.42 21.17
N GLN A 111 -12.26 8.07 20.79
CA GLN A 111 -13.19 8.67 21.75
C GLN A 111 -13.87 7.67 22.67
N LYS A 112 -14.08 6.41 22.25
CA LYS A 112 -14.66 5.37 23.12
C LYS A 112 -13.79 5.08 24.33
N GLU A 113 -12.47 5.24 24.19
CA GLU A 113 -11.50 5.02 25.27
C GLU A 113 -11.70 5.98 26.45
N TYR A 114 -12.40 7.09 26.24
CA TYR A 114 -12.72 8.11 27.26
C TYR A 114 -14.15 8.00 27.82
N THR A 115 -14.91 6.98 27.42
CA THR A 115 -16.28 6.79 27.93
C THR A 115 -16.30 6.30 29.38
N ALA A 116 -17.32 6.70 30.13
CA ALA A 116 -17.47 6.35 31.55
C ALA A 116 -17.48 4.83 31.81
N ALA A 117 -17.86 4.01 30.82
CA ALA A 117 -17.82 2.56 30.92
C ALA A 117 -16.38 1.99 31.02
N VAL A 118 -15.39 2.67 30.43
CA VAL A 118 -13.97 2.27 30.49
C VAL A 118 -13.38 2.55 31.88
N ARG A 119 -13.94 3.52 32.61
CA ARG A 119 -13.54 3.88 33.99
C ARG A 119 -13.98 2.85 35.03
N ILE A 120 -14.89 1.94 34.70
CA ILE A 120 -15.46 0.97 35.67
C ILE A 120 -14.39 -0.01 36.20
N GLY A 121 -13.36 -0.30 35.41
CA GLY A 121 -12.25 -1.19 35.78
C GLY A 121 -11.07 -0.52 36.51
N TYR A 122 -11.10 0.80 36.72
CA TYR A 122 -10.07 1.56 37.43
C TYR A 122 -10.49 1.83 38.88
N GLY A 123 -9.55 1.92 39.83
CA GLY A 123 -9.84 2.09 41.26
C GLY A 123 -10.78 1.03 41.84
N LEU A 124 -10.49 -0.26 41.60
CA LEU A 124 -11.24 -1.42 42.11
C LEU A 124 -11.45 -1.41 43.64
N ASP A 125 -10.59 -0.68 44.34
CA ASP A 125 -10.46 -0.63 45.79
C ASP A 125 -10.57 0.81 46.36
N GLY A 126 -10.93 1.79 45.51
CA GLY A 126 -11.02 3.22 45.86
C GLY A 126 -12.39 3.86 45.64
N ASP A 127 -12.54 5.11 46.11
CA ASP A 127 -13.72 5.94 45.83
C ASP A 127 -13.68 6.53 44.41
N GLU A 128 -14.75 7.22 43.98
CA GLU A 128 -14.88 7.78 42.63
C GLU A 128 -13.70 8.68 42.21
N LYS A 129 -13.06 9.37 43.17
CA LYS A 129 -11.87 10.20 42.90
C LYS A 129 -10.63 9.36 42.60
N ILE A 130 -10.46 8.22 43.27
CA ILE A 130 -9.35 7.29 43.00
C ILE A 130 -9.55 6.63 41.62
N LYS A 131 -10.78 6.28 41.25
CA LYS A 131 -11.09 5.74 39.91
C LYS A 131 -10.74 6.73 38.79
N ASP A 132 -11.09 8.00 38.97
CA ASP A 132 -10.79 9.05 37.99
C ASP A 132 -9.28 9.35 37.92
N ALA A 133 -8.58 9.41 39.07
CA ALA A 133 -7.14 9.63 39.11
C ALA A 133 -6.33 8.49 38.47
N ASP A 134 -6.72 7.23 38.73
CA ASP A 134 -6.08 6.06 38.13
C ASP A 134 -6.31 5.99 36.61
N PHE A 135 -7.50 6.39 36.14
CA PHE A 135 -7.80 6.47 34.72
C PHE A 135 -6.97 7.56 34.01
N GLU A 136 -6.81 8.74 34.63
CA GLU A 136 -5.99 9.83 34.09
C GLU A 136 -4.49 9.50 34.08
N ALA A 137 -3.99 8.74 35.05
CA ALA A 137 -2.55 8.44 35.17
C ALA A 137 -1.98 7.56 34.04
N VAL A 138 -2.83 6.83 33.29
CA VAL A 138 -2.40 5.87 32.27
C VAL A 138 -2.90 6.22 30.85
N ARG A 139 -3.43 7.43 30.66
CA ARG A 139 -4.01 7.88 29.38
C ARG A 139 -3.44 9.18 28.86
#